data_AF-A0A7Y9WGA0-F1
#
_entry.id   AF-A0A7Y9WGA0-F1
#
_cell.length_a   1.000
_cell.length_b   1.000
_cell.length_c   1.000
_cell.angle_alpha   90.00
_cell.angle_beta   90.00
_cell.angle_gamma   90.00
#
_symmetry.space_group_name_H-M   'P 1'
#
loop_
_entity.id
_entity.type
_entity.pdbx_description
1 polymer ?
#
loop_
_entity_poly.entity_id
_entity_poly.type
_entity_poly.pdbx_seq_one_letter_code
_entity_poly.pdbx_strand_id
1 'polypeptide(L)'
;MQELNAKNAANNTAKHAAKRRRGWAVMSVAALLCAGAWAWMPTQAWAESDAVKELAAPPAIQLPLKPSPEFAKFPRYAGMLGARQIVLRLGAKTDDPSGVHGEYQYTDTGEVILIAGDHDGDTLEVEESNDGTHITGNWVGKFAADGSVAGDRMNVDDSDPQPFDLKPLAAGQAVPRPGAPASATAAVGANQAVAAPQASAGGVVAAPGSAPANGGHAVGGVSNLQTGE
;
A
#
# COMPACT_ATOMS: atom_id res chain seq x y z
N MET A 1 -20.08 -16.00 -57.82
CA MET A 1 -19.33 -14.76 -57.55
C MET A 1 -18.90 -14.81 -56.09
N GLN A 2 -17.86 -15.52 -55.64
CA GLN A 2 -16.49 -15.65 -56.11
C GLN A 2 -15.81 -14.28 -56.32
N GLU A 3 -14.76 -14.08 -55.53
CA GLU A 3 -13.70 -13.07 -55.65
C GLU A 3 -14.06 -11.58 -55.42
N LEU A 4 -13.86 -11.15 -54.17
CA LEU A 4 -13.03 -9.97 -53.87
C LEU A 4 -12.33 -10.25 -52.54
N ASN A 5 -11.16 -10.85 -52.72
CA ASN A 5 -10.37 -11.58 -51.76
C ASN A 5 -9.40 -10.66 -51.01
N ALA A 6 -9.21 -10.97 -49.74
CA ALA A 6 -8.03 -10.77 -48.91
C ALA A 6 -6.84 -9.99 -49.53
N LYS A 7 -6.74 -8.69 -49.22
CA LYS A 7 -5.50 -7.91 -49.28
C LYS A 7 -5.55 -6.80 -48.24
N ASN A 8 -5.29 -7.13 -46.97
CA ASN A 8 -4.74 -6.20 -45.96
C ASN A 8 -4.15 -6.96 -44.76
N ALA A 9 -3.53 -8.09 -45.06
CA ALA A 9 -2.61 -8.78 -44.17
C ALA A 9 -1.33 -9.06 -44.98
N ALA A 10 -0.17 -8.83 -44.35
CA ALA A 10 1.18 -9.01 -44.86
C ALA A 10 1.70 -7.93 -45.82
N ASN A 11 2.42 -6.95 -45.27
CA ASN A 11 3.65 -6.48 -45.89
C ASN A 11 4.80 -6.64 -44.88
N ASN A 12 5.58 -7.69 -45.16
CA ASN A 12 6.79 -8.11 -44.49
C ASN A 12 7.92 -7.08 -44.63
N THR A 13 8.66 -6.93 -43.54
CA THR A 13 10.12 -7.15 -43.47
C THR A 13 10.93 -6.80 -44.73
N ALA A 14 11.77 -5.77 -44.61
CA ALA A 14 13.23 -5.90 -44.69
C ALA A 14 13.87 -4.51 -44.88
N LYS A 15 14.98 -4.25 -44.18
CA LYS A 15 16.32 -4.16 -44.78
C LYS A 15 17.27 -3.33 -43.90
N HIS A 16 18.30 -4.03 -43.46
CA HIS A 16 19.70 -3.59 -43.42
C HIS A 16 20.08 -2.37 -42.59
N ALA A 17 20.77 -2.70 -41.49
CA ALA A 17 22.03 -2.11 -41.07
C ALA A 17 22.70 -1.20 -42.12
N ALA A 18 22.83 0.08 -41.78
CA ALA A 18 23.67 1.02 -42.50
C ALA A 18 24.78 1.51 -41.56
N LYS A 19 25.92 0.82 -41.65
CA LYS A 19 27.22 1.24 -41.12
C LYS A 19 27.91 2.10 -42.18
N ARG A 20 28.12 3.40 -41.95
CA ARG A 20 29.12 4.25 -42.66
C ARG A 20 29.63 5.32 -41.69
N ARG A 21 30.84 5.19 -41.13
CA ARG A 21 32.15 5.61 -41.70
C ARG A 21 32.32 7.12 -41.88
N ARG A 22 32.99 7.74 -40.92
CA ARG A 22 34.05 8.77 -41.06
C ARG A 22 35.01 8.52 -39.88
N GLY A 23 36.31 8.28 -40.00
CA GLY A 23 37.23 8.46 -41.12
C GLY A 23 38.31 9.47 -40.74
N TRP A 24 39.38 8.99 -40.10
CA TRP A 24 40.79 9.45 -40.12
C TRP A 24 41.55 8.50 -39.15
N ALA A 25 42.43 7.57 -39.56
CA ALA A 25 43.65 7.66 -40.39
C ALA A 25 44.62 8.69 -39.75
N VAL A 26 45.88 8.40 -39.39
CA VAL A 26 46.87 7.41 -39.85
C VAL A 26 47.88 7.16 -38.71
N MET A 27 48.50 5.98 -38.74
CA MET A 27 49.63 5.55 -37.90
C MET A 27 50.88 6.43 -38.01
N SER A 28 51.77 6.35 -37.02
CA SER A 28 53.21 6.17 -37.29
C SER A 28 53.92 5.53 -36.10
N VAL A 29 54.70 4.50 -36.43
CA VAL A 29 55.62 3.72 -35.58
C VAL A 29 57.04 4.26 -35.82
N ALA A 30 57.80 4.48 -34.74
CA ALA A 30 59.27 4.31 -34.63
C ALA A 30 59.67 4.72 -33.20
N ALA A 31 59.89 3.79 -32.27
CA ALA A 31 61.16 3.10 -32.01
C ALA A 31 62.33 4.03 -31.62
N LEU A 32 62.71 4.07 -30.34
CA LEU A 32 64.07 3.74 -29.89
C LEU A 32 64.22 3.80 -28.35
N LEU A 33 65.12 2.92 -27.90
CA LEU A 33 65.46 2.52 -26.55
C LEU A 33 66.07 3.64 -25.68
N CYS A 34 65.66 3.69 -24.41
CA CYS A 34 66.51 4.12 -23.29
C CYS A 34 66.25 3.21 -22.08
N ALA A 35 67.25 2.43 -21.70
CA ALA A 35 67.30 1.71 -20.44
C ALA A 35 67.52 2.71 -19.28
N GLY A 36 66.81 2.52 -18.17
CA GLY A 36 67.00 3.29 -16.95
C GLY A 36 66.24 2.67 -15.78
N ALA A 37 66.91 1.79 -15.04
CA ALA A 37 66.40 1.18 -13.82
C ALA A 37 66.28 2.21 -12.70
N TRP A 38 65.07 2.68 -12.41
CA TRP A 38 64.78 3.50 -11.23
C TRP A 38 63.71 2.80 -10.38
N ALA A 39 64.21 2.23 -9.29
CA ALA A 39 63.61 2.12 -7.97
C ALA A 39 62.09 1.94 -7.87
N TRP A 40 61.72 0.79 -7.30
CA TRP A 40 60.48 0.57 -6.57
C TRP A 40 60.12 1.78 -5.71
N MET A 41 59.00 2.43 -6.02
CA MET A 41 58.26 3.26 -5.07
C MET A 41 56.80 2.84 -5.11
N PRO A 42 56.21 2.44 -3.97
CA PRO A 42 54.80 2.14 -3.90
C PRO A 42 54.03 3.47 -3.92
N THR A 43 53.29 3.73 -4.99
CA THR A 43 52.24 4.76 -5.00
C THR A 43 50.99 4.20 -4.32
N GLN A 44 51.06 4.06 -3.00
CA GLN A 44 49.96 3.60 -2.15
C GLN A 44 49.81 4.56 -0.97
N ALA A 45 49.47 5.81 -1.24
CA ALA A 45 49.08 6.75 -0.21
C ALA A 45 48.24 7.83 -0.87
N TRP A 46 46.92 7.64 -0.94
CA TRP A 46 45.84 8.64 -1.10
C TRP A 46 44.49 7.96 -1.43
N ALA A 47 44.21 6.78 -0.85
CA ALA A 47 42.90 6.12 -0.96
C ALA A 47 42.33 5.68 0.40
N GLU A 48 43.11 5.78 1.48
CA GLU A 48 42.72 5.23 2.79
C GLU A 48 41.87 6.20 3.64
N SER A 49 41.94 7.50 3.36
CA SER A 49 41.28 8.52 4.19
C SER A 49 39.76 8.59 4.02
N ASP A 50 39.21 8.04 2.94
CA ASP A 50 37.77 8.10 2.63
C ASP A 50 37.06 6.85 3.15
N ALA A 51 37.63 5.67 2.88
CA ALA A 51 37.09 4.38 3.30
C ALA A 51 36.98 4.23 4.83
N VAL A 52 37.92 4.80 5.59
CA VAL A 52 37.87 4.76 7.08
C VAL A 52 36.81 5.72 7.63
N LYS A 53 36.50 6.80 6.91
CA LYS A 53 35.48 7.78 7.31
C LYS A 53 34.07 7.27 7.00
N GLU A 54 33.92 6.54 5.91
CA GLU A 54 32.69 5.83 5.53
C GLU A 54 32.39 4.66 6.48
N LEU A 55 33.41 3.92 6.93
CA LEU A 55 33.24 2.81 7.89
C LEU A 55 32.92 3.28 9.33
N ALA A 56 33.19 4.54 9.66
CA ALA A 56 32.97 5.14 10.97
C ALA A 56 31.67 5.98 11.07
N ALA A 57 30.95 6.16 9.97
CA ALA A 57 29.65 6.82 10.01
C ALA A 57 28.62 5.87 10.65
N PRO A 58 27.90 6.30 11.71
CA PRO A 58 26.75 5.55 12.19
C PRO A 58 25.78 5.33 11.02
N PRO A 59 25.18 4.14 10.86
CA PRO A 59 24.18 3.92 9.83
C PRO A 59 23.11 4.99 9.98
N ALA A 60 22.71 5.61 8.87
CA ALA A 60 21.66 6.61 8.87
C ALA A 60 20.42 6.00 9.53
N ILE A 61 19.98 6.60 10.64
CA ILE A 61 18.78 6.15 11.34
C ILE A 61 17.60 6.54 10.45
N GLN A 62 17.00 5.54 9.80
CA GLN A 62 15.74 5.74 9.08
C GLN A 62 14.62 5.88 10.11
N LEU A 63 14.07 7.09 10.23
CA LEU A 63 12.96 7.34 11.12
C LEU A 63 11.66 6.91 10.42
N PRO A 64 10.76 6.17 11.09
CA PRO A 64 9.49 5.80 10.51
C PRO A 64 8.68 7.02 10.07
N LEU A 65 8.09 6.94 8.89
CA LEU A 65 7.22 7.98 8.37
C LEU A 65 5.94 8.10 9.21
N LYS A 66 5.38 9.31 9.22
CA LYS A 66 4.09 9.61 9.84
C LYS A 66 3.02 9.69 8.76
N PRO A 67 1.77 9.29 9.05
CA PRO A 67 0.66 9.45 8.11
C PRO A 67 0.51 10.91 7.67
N SER A 68 0.34 11.13 6.37
CA SER A 68 0.11 12.47 5.81
C SER A 68 -1.38 12.82 5.80
N PRO A 69 -1.78 14.00 6.35
CA PRO A 69 -3.15 14.50 6.20
C PRO A 69 -3.56 14.71 4.75
N GLU A 70 -2.60 14.92 3.83
CA GLU A 70 -2.88 15.11 2.41
C GLU A 70 -3.51 13.86 1.79
N PHE A 71 -3.00 12.68 2.13
CA PHE A 71 -3.47 11.41 1.59
C PHE A 71 -4.74 10.90 2.29
N ALA A 72 -5.13 11.51 3.42
CA ALA A 72 -6.33 11.14 4.15
C ALA A 72 -7.62 11.27 3.32
N LYS A 73 -7.61 12.13 2.29
CA LYS A 73 -8.73 12.37 1.36
C LYS A 73 -8.83 11.34 0.23
N PHE A 74 -7.79 10.54 0.01
CA PHE A 74 -7.75 9.61 -1.13
C PHE A 74 -8.61 8.37 -0.91
N PRO A 75 -9.06 7.73 -2.02
CA PRO A 75 -9.64 6.40 -1.99
C PRO A 75 -8.80 5.44 -1.13
N ARG A 76 -9.50 4.66 -0.31
CA ARG A 76 -8.88 3.68 0.58
C ARG A 76 -9.06 2.28 0.01
N TYR A 77 -8.02 1.48 0.09
CA TYR A 77 -8.05 0.06 -0.21
C TYR A 77 -7.50 -0.71 0.98
N ALA A 78 -8.08 -1.86 1.30
CA ALA A 78 -7.62 -2.71 2.40
C ALA A 78 -7.51 -4.15 1.93
N GLY A 79 -6.46 -4.83 2.39
CA GLY A 79 -6.21 -6.20 2.00
C GLY A 79 -4.83 -6.67 2.42
N MET A 80 -4.37 -7.76 1.81
CA MET A 80 -3.09 -8.38 2.16
C MET A 80 -2.00 -7.92 1.20
N LEU A 81 -0.81 -7.68 1.75
CA LEU A 81 0.48 -7.59 1.06
C LEU A 81 1.35 -8.72 1.63
N GLY A 82 1.54 -9.78 0.85
CA GLY A 82 2.07 -11.05 1.35
C GLY A 82 1.24 -11.55 2.53
N ALA A 83 1.89 -11.70 3.68
CA ALA A 83 1.26 -12.16 4.92
C ALA A 83 0.73 -11.04 5.83
N ARG A 84 0.93 -9.76 5.46
CA ARG A 84 0.61 -8.62 6.31
C ARG A 84 -0.58 -7.85 5.74
N GLN A 85 -1.48 -7.40 6.61
CA GLN A 85 -2.60 -6.57 6.19
C GLN A 85 -2.17 -5.11 6.12
N ILE A 86 -2.59 -4.42 5.06
CA ILE A 86 -2.33 -2.99 4.85
C ILE A 86 -3.63 -2.22 4.57
N VAL A 87 -3.54 -0.91 4.78
CA VAL A 87 -4.48 0.07 4.24
C VAL A 87 -3.73 1.00 3.30
N LEU A 88 -4.05 0.94 2.01
CA LEU A 88 -3.53 1.83 0.98
C LEU A 88 -4.46 3.03 0.81
N ARG A 89 -3.89 4.22 0.68
CA ARG A 89 -4.54 5.46 0.26
C ARG A 89 -3.87 5.89 -1.03
N LEU A 90 -4.58 5.82 -2.15
CA LEU A 90 -4.01 6.09 -3.47
C LEU A 90 -4.94 7.00 -4.26
N GLY A 91 -4.41 8.12 -4.75
CA GLY A 91 -5.13 9.10 -5.56
C GLY A 91 -4.30 9.57 -6.74
N ALA A 92 -4.95 10.25 -7.68
CA ALA A 92 -4.27 10.87 -8.81
C ALA A 92 -3.41 12.06 -8.36
N LYS A 93 -2.26 12.25 -9.02
CA LYS A 93 -1.45 13.46 -8.91
C LYS A 93 -2.23 14.64 -9.52
N THR A 94 -2.03 15.84 -8.98
CA THR A 94 -2.78 17.03 -9.43
C THR A 94 -2.33 17.57 -10.78
N ASP A 95 -1.08 17.32 -11.13
CA ASP A 95 -0.36 17.84 -12.29
C ASP A 95 -0.20 16.82 -13.42
N ASP A 96 -0.46 15.54 -13.12
CA ASP A 96 -0.37 14.44 -14.07
C ASP A 96 -1.58 13.49 -13.89
N PRO A 97 -2.50 13.43 -14.86
CA PRO A 97 -3.68 12.58 -14.76
C PRO A 97 -3.38 11.08 -14.86
N SER A 98 -2.23 10.68 -15.43
CA SER A 98 -1.75 9.29 -15.38
C SER A 98 -1.00 8.99 -14.08
N GLY A 99 -0.50 10.01 -13.40
CA GLY A 99 0.25 9.85 -12.17
C GLY A 99 -0.64 9.51 -10.98
N VAL A 100 -0.19 8.58 -10.14
CA VAL A 100 -0.80 8.26 -8.85
C VAL A 100 0.20 8.41 -7.70
N HIS A 101 -0.31 8.73 -6.52
CA HIS A 101 0.48 8.82 -5.30
C HIS A 101 -0.32 8.58 -4.03
N GLY A 102 0.39 8.30 -2.94
CA GLY A 102 -0.16 8.28 -1.60
C GLY A 102 0.71 7.51 -0.63
N GLU A 103 0.07 6.75 0.24
CA GLU A 103 0.74 5.97 1.28
C GLU A 103 -0.02 4.68 1.57
N TYR A 104 0.68 3.65 2.04
CA TYR A 104 0.05 2.54 2.74
C TYR A 104 0.52 2.43 4.18
N GLN A 105 -0.33 1.87 5.02
CA GLN A 105 -0.04 1.62 6.43
C GLN A 105 -0.22 0.16 6.77
N TYR A 106 0.77 -0.44 7.41
CA TYR A 106 0.63 -1.76 7.99
C TYR A 106 -0.30 -1.71 9.20
N THR A 107 -1.30 -2.58 9.24
CA THR A 107 -2.32 -2.53 10.30
C THR A 107 -1.83 -3.06 11.66
N ASP A 108 -0.74 -3.83 11.66
CA ASP A 108 -0.15 -4.42 12.85
C ASP A 108 0.79 -3.45 13.58
N THR A 109 1.63 -2.72 12.84
CA THR A 109 2.64 -1.81 13.39
C THR A 109 2.29 -0.33 13.26
N GLY A 110 1.38 0.03 12.34
CA GLY A 110 1.12 1.41 11.96
C GLY A 110 2.26 2.05 11.15
N GLU A 111 3.23 1.26 10.70
CA GLU A 111 4.31 1.70 9.83
C GLU A 111 3.75 2.24 8.51
N VAL A 112 4.21 3.42 8.11
CA VAL A 112 3.76 4.15 6.92
C VAL A 112 4.82 4.08 5.85
N ILE A 113 4.38 3.79 4.63
CA ILE A 113 5.23 3.69 3.46
C ILE A 113 4.62 4.54 2.35
N LEU A 114 5.44 5.37 1.69
CA LEU A 114 5.02 6.18 0.57
C LEU A 114 5.00 5.35 -0.71
N ILE A 115 4.06 5.69 -1.59
CA ILE A 115 3.90 5.01 -2.86
C ILE A 115 3.57 6.03 -3.96
N ALA A 116 4.22 5.91 -5.11
CA ALA A 116 3.98 6.80 -6.25
C ALA A 116 4.36 6.13 -7.56
N GLY A 117 3.68 6.52 -8.64
CA GLY A 117 3.96 6.00 -9.98
C GLY A 117 2.83 6.41 -10.92
N ASP A 118 2.42 5.49 -11.77
CA ASP A 118 1.45 5.73 -12.83
C ASP A 118 0.35 4.66 -12.87
N HIS A 119 -0.79 5.06 -13.43
CA HIS A 119 -1.83 4.15 -13.86
C HIS A 119 -2.15 4.36 -15.35
N ASP A 120 -2.28 3.27 -16.10
CA ASP A 120 -2.72 3.31 -17.50
C ASP A 120 -3.79 2.26 -17.74
N GLY A 121 -5.01 2.73 -18.03
CA GLY A 121 -6.18 1.87 -18.13
C GLY A 121 -6.44 1.09 -16.83
N ASP A 122 -6.25 -0.22 -16.89
CA ASP A 122 -6.39 -1.13 -15.75
C ASP A 122 -5.05 -1.44 -15.06
N THR A 123 -3.91 -0.96 -15.57
CA THR A 123 -2.58 -1.32 -15.07
C THR A 123 -2.08 -0.28 -14.07
N LEU A 124 -1.43 -0.76 -13.01
CA LEU A 124 -0.79 0.02 -11.96
C LEU A 124 0.70 -0.32 -11.92
N GLU A 125 1.55 0.69 -12.01
CA GLU A 125 3.01 0.57 -11.82
C GLU A 125 3.44 1.66 -10.84
N VAL A 126 3.90 1.26 -9.65
CA VAL A 126 4.27 2.22 -8.60
C VAL A 126 5.51 1.78 -7.83
N GLU A 127 6.22 2.75 -7.29
CA GLU A 127 7.43 2.59 -6.50
C GLU A 127 7.14 2.89 -5.03
N GLU A 128 7.87 2.21 -4.15
CA GLU A 128 7.71 2.23 -2.70
C GLU A 128 8.89 2.96 -2.03
N SER A 129 8.62 3.84 -1.07
CA SER A 129 9.65 4.48 -0.26
C SER A 129 9.30 4.50 1.23
N ASN A 130 10.22 4.05 2.07
CA ASN A 130 10.07 4.05 3.53
C ASN A 130 10.61 5.32 4.21
N ASP A 131 11.26 6.22 3.46
CA ASP A 131 11.84 7.46 3.97
C ASP A 131 11.54 8.71 3.10
N GLY A 132 10.86 8.51 1.96
CA GLY A 132 10.51 9.55 1.00
C GLY A 132 11.65 9.98 0.07
N THR A 133 12.81 9.31 0.13
CA THR A 133 14.01 9.65 -0.64
C THR A 133 14.63 8.48 -1.36
N HIS A 134 14.45 7.25 -0.87
CA HIS A 134 14.95 6.03 -1.48
C HIS A 134 13.82 5.11 -1.91
N ILE A 135 13.95 4.53 -3.10
CA ILE A 135 13.06 3.48 -3.57
C ILE A 135 13.50 2.17 -2.91
N THR A 136 12.53 1.45 -2.36
CA THR A 136 12.71 0.22 -1.56
C THR A 136 11.95 -0.97 -2.10
N GLY A 137 11.06 -0.74 -3.07
CA GLY A 137 10.32 -1.79 -3.76
C GLY A 137 9.55 -1.26 -4.96
N ASN A 138 9.16 -2.19 -5.83
CA ASN A 138 8.39 -1.96 -7.04
C ASN A 138 7.07 -2.70 -6.92
N TRP A 139 5.98 -2.14 -7.44
CA TRP A 139 4.67 -2.77 -7.45
C TRP A 139 4.15 -2.78 -8.89
N VAL A 140 3.65 -3.93 -9.32
CA VAL A 140 2.93 -4.08 -10.59
C VAL A 140 1.60 -4.75 -10.29
N GLY A 141 0.50 -4.15 -10.75
CA GLY A 141 -0.83 -4.70 -10.50
C GLY A 141 -1.87 -4.25 -11.50
N LYS A 142 -3.11 -4.69 -11.25
CA LYS A 142 -4.27 -4.34 -12.06
C LYS A 142 -5.48 -3.96 -11.24
N PHE A 143 -6.17 -2.92 -11.67
CA PHE A 143 -7.51 -2.58 -11.22
C PHE A 143 -8.55 -3.47 -11.90
N ALA A 144 -9.37 -4.15 -11.11
CA ALA A 144 -10.51 -4.89 -11.58
C ALA A 144 -11.74 -3.97 -11.73
N ALA A 145 -12.77 -4.45 -12.43
CA ALA A 145 -14.01 -3.71 -12.65
C ALA A 145 -14.79 -3.39 -11.35
N ASP A 146 -14.55 -4.13 -10.27
CA ASP A 146 -15.11 -3.87 -8.94
C ASP A 146 -14.32 -2.81 -8.15
N GLY A 147 -13.27 -2.24 -8.77
CA GLY A 147 -12.35 -1.27 -8.17
C GLY A 147 -11.25 -1.91 -7.32
N SER A 148 -11.21 -3.24 -7.16
CA SER A 148 -10.11 -3.88 -6.45
C SER A 148 -8.79 -3.79 -7.21
N VAL A 149 -7.68 -3.80 -6.50
CA VAL A 149 -6.34 -3.79 -7.09
C VAL A 149 -5.53 -4.97 -6.58
N ALA A 150 -4.97 -5.74 -7.49
CA ALA A 150 -4.21 -6.94 -7.16
C ALA A 150 -2.97 -7.07 -8.07
N GLY A 151 -1.92 -7.70 -7.55
CA GLY A 151 -0.63 -7.79 -8.24
C GLY A 151 0.48 -8.29 -7.34
N ASP A 152 1.71 -7.90 -7.66
CA ASP A 152 2.91 -8.25 -6.89
C ASP A 152 3.72 -7.00 -6.52
N ARG A 153 4.28 -7.03 -5.31
CA ARG A 153 5.32 -6.11 -4.83
C ARG A 153 6.64 -6.86 -4.83
N MET A 154 7.70 -6.28 -5.39
CA MET A 154 9.05 -6.83 -5.40
C MET A 154 10.04 -5.86 -4.75
N ASN A 155 11.23 -6.35 -4.42
CA ASN A 155 12.39 -5.49 -4.17
C ASN A 155 12.82 -4.76 -5.45
N VAL A 156 13.70 -3.77 -5.32
CA VAL A 156 14.19 -2.95 -6.45
C VAL A 156 14.91 -3.78 -7.52
N ASP A 157 15.50 -4.92 -7.14
CA ASP A 157 16.16 -5.88 -8.03
C ASP A 157 15.21 -6.97 -8.56
N ASP A 158 13.90 -6.75 -8.46
CA ASP A 158 12.81 -7.66 -8.82
C ASP A 158 12.78 -8.98 -8.04
N SER A 159 13.53 -9.08 -6.94
CA SER A 159 13.51 -10.23 -6.03
C SER A 159 12.33 -10.17 -5.04
N ASP A 160 12.05 -11.31 -4.39
CA ASP A 160 11.03 -11.46 -3.34
C ASP A 160 9.63 -10.92 -3.74
N PRO A 161 9.00 -11.50 -4.78
CA PRO A 161 7.64 -11.11 -5.14
C PRO A 161 6.65 -11.49 -4.03
N GLN A 162 5.93 -10.48 -3.56
CA GLN A 162 4.89 -10.59 -2.55
C GLN A 162 3.55 -10.25 -3.18
N PRO A 163 2.60 -11.20 -3.26
CA PRO A 163 1.32 -10.94 -3.86
C PRO A 163 0.51 -9.98 -2.98
N PHE A 164 -0.31 -9.14 -3.61
CA PHE A 164 -1.29 -8.31 -2.92
C PHE A 164 -2.67 -8.40 -3.57
N ASP A 165 -3.71 -8.24 -2.76
CA ASP A 165 -5.11 -8.09 -3.18
C ASP A 165 -5.78 -7.10 -2.23
N LEU A 166 -6.15 -5.94 -2.74
CA LEU A 166 -6.69 -4.82 -1.98
C LEU A 166 -8.09 -4.46 -2.49
N LYS A 167 -9.05 -4.42 -1.57
CA LYS A 167 -10.44 -4.11 -1.86
C LYS A 167 -10.78 -2.66 -1.49
N PRO A 168 -11.59 -1.95 -2.30
CA PRO A 168 -12.04 -0.61 -1.96
C PRO A 168 -12.73 -0.58 -0.61
N LEU A 169 -12.45 0.45 0.17
CA LEU A 169 -12.98 0.64 1.51
C LEU A 169 -13.73 1.97 1.56
N ALA A 170 -15.03 1.93 1.85
CA ALA A 170 -15.85 3.13 1.90
C ALA A 170 -15.35 4.11 2.96
N ALA A 171 -15.62 5.40 2.77
CA ALA A 171 -15.28 6.43 3.74
C ALA A 171 -15.91 6.10 5.11
N GLY A 172 -15.11 6.15 6.18
CA GLY A 172 -15.56 5.78 7.53
C GLY A 172 -15.72 4.28 7.80
N GLN A 173 -15.61 3.42 6.79
CA GLN A 173 -15.66 1.96 7.00
C GLN A 173 -14.39 1.51 7.76
N ALA A 174 -14.62 0.65 8.76
CA ALA A 174 -13.55 -0.01 9.51
C ALA A 174 -12.80 -1.02 8.63
N VAL A 175 -11.51 -1.18 8.88
CA VAL A 175 -10.67 -2.16 8.18
C VAL A 175 -11.17 -3.57 8.54
N PRO A 176 -11.49 -4.43 7.56
CA PRO A 176 -11.87 -5.81 7.83
C PRO A 176 -10.75 -6.54 8.56
N ARG A 177 -11.08 -7.48 9.46
CA ARG A 177 -10.05 -8.32 10.08
C ARG A 177 -9.35 -9.18 9.01
N PRO A 178 -8.03 -9.45 9.15
CA PRO A 178 -7.34 -10.39 8.27
C PRO A 178 -8.08 -11.73 8.22
N GLY A 179 -8.32 -12.26 7.02
CA GLY A 179 -9.02 -13.53 6.81
C GLY A 179 -10.55 -13.47 6.90
N ALA A 180 -11.17 -12.30 7.07
CA ALA A 180 -12.62 -12.16 6.92
C ALA A 180 -13.00 -12.20 5.43
N PRO A 181 -14.03 -12.97 5.02
CA PRO A 181 -14.47 -13.00 3.63
C PRO A 181 -14.93 -11.60 3.19
N ALA A 182 -14.52 -11.19 1.99
CA ALA A 182 -14.77 -9.88 1.38
C ALA A 182 -16.24 -9.62 0.98
N SER A 183 -17.20 -10.21 1.69
CA SER A 183 -18.64 -10.07 1.40
C SER A 183 -19.45 -10.19 2.68
N ALA A 184 -19.42 -9.14 3.50
CA ALA A 184 -20.38 -8.96 4.58
C ALA A 184 -20.89 -7.51 4.61
N THR A 185 -21.18 -6.96 3.43
CA THR A 185 -21.92 -5.69 3.29
C THR A 185 -23.02 -5.84 2.23
N ALA A 186 -23.77 -6.94 2.31
CA ALA A 186 -25.03 -7.14 1.60
C ALA A 186 -26.01 -7.96 2.46
N ALA A 187 -26.15 -7.60 3.73
CA ALA A 187 -27.18 -8.15 4.62
C ALA A 187 -27.59 -7.13 5.69
N VAL A 188 -27.79 -5.87 5.32
CA VAL A 188 -28.62 -4.94 6.10
C VAL A 188 -29.89 -4.74 5.29
N GLY A 189 -30.83 -5.67 5.44
CA GLY A 189 -32.07 -5.63 4.66
C GLY A 189 -32.89 -6.91 4.63
N ALA A 190 -32.72 -7.85 5.57
CA ALA A 190 -33.63 -8.99 5.71
C ALA A 190 -33.53 -9.58 7.11
N ASN A 191 -34.03 -8.84 8.10
CA ASN A 191 -34.54 -9.39 9.35
C ASN A 191 -35.58 -8.42 9.91
N GLN A 192 -36.62 -8.12 9.12
CA GLN A 192 -37.95 -7.90 9.68
C GLN A 192 -38.51 -9.27 10.05
N ALA A 193 -38.05 -9.80 11.18
CA ALA A 193 -38.75 -10.87 11.88
C ALA A 193 -39.74 -10.18 12.83
N VAL A 194 -41.01 -10.33 12.47
CA VAL A 194 -42.19 -9.88 13.19
C VAL A 194 -42.22 -10.56 14.55
N ALA A 195 -42.08 -9.80 15.64
CA ALA A 195 -42.50 -10.21 16.97
C ALA A 195 -43.29 -9.05 17.59
N ALA A 196 -44.58 -9.30 17.79
CA ALA A 196 -45.58 -8.40 18.32
C ALA A 196 -45.33 -8.07 19.83
N PRO A 197 -46.03 -7.06 20.39
CA PRO A 197 -45.53 -6.24 21.49
C PRO A 197 -45.92 -6.76 22.87
N GLN A 198 -45.06 -6.55 23.88
CA GLN A 198 -45.50 -6.53 25.27
C GLN A 198 -45.18 -5.18 25.90
N ALA A 199 -46.23 -4.35 25.95
CA ALA A 199 -46.29 -3.16 26.77
C ALA A 199 -46.29 -3.55 28.26
N SER A 200 -45.59 -2.77 29.07
CA SER A 200 -45.69 -2.81 30.53
C SER A 200 -45.65 -1.39 31.06
N ALA A 201 -46.79 -0.88 31.55
CA ALA A 201 -46.88 0.09 32.65
C ALA A 201 -48.35 0.40 33.03
N GLY A 202 -48.66 0.34 34.33
CA GLY A 202 -49.65 1.21 34.99
C GLY A 202 -50.90 0.55 35.62
N GLY A 203 -51.02 0.64 36.96
CA GLY A 203 -52.15 0.18 37.81
C GLY A 203 -53.49 0.89 37.56
N VAL A 204 -54.64 0.56 38.18
CA VAL A 204 -55.11 0.36 39.58
C VAL A 204 -56.46 -0.41 39.47
N VAL A 205 -57.06 -1.17 40.40
CA VAL A 205 -57.65 -0.86 41.73
C VAL A 205 -58.19 -2.18 42.38
N ALA A 206 -58.32 -2.19 43.72
CA ALA A 206 -59.26 -2.94 44.58
C ALA A 206 -58.91 -4.35 45.14
N ALA A 207 -58.98 -4.42 46.49
CA ALA A 207 -58.90 -5.57 47.40
C ALA A 207 -60.24 -6.36 47.48
N PRO A 208 -60.46 -7.40 48.35
CA PRO A 208 -59.62 -7.97 49.43
C PRO A 208 -59.58 -9.52 49.51
N GLY A 209 -58.76 -10.08 50.43
CA GLY A 209 -58.95 -11.46 50.90
C GLY A 209 -57.75 -12.17 51.55
N SER A 210 -57.60 -12.00 52.87
CA SER A 210 -57.14 -12.98 53.87
C SER A 210 -55.72 -13.62 53.81
N ALA A 211 -54.79 -13.02 54.57
CA ALA A 211 -53.91 -13.53 55.65
C ALA A 211 -53.59 -15.05 55.82
N PRO A 212 -52.58 -15.42 56.65
CA PRO A 212 -51.23 -14.87 56.88
C PRO A 212 -50.14 -15.99 56.99
N ALA A 213 -48.85 -15.64 57.09
CA ALA A 213 -47.97 -16.03 58.23
C ALA A 213 -46.48 -15.74 57.98
N ASN A 214 -45.95 -14.86 58.82
CA ASN A 214 -44.64 -14.84 59.47
C ASN A 214 -43.34 -14.98 58.65
N GLY A 215 -42.55 -13.89 58.71
CA GLY A 215 -41.26 -13.97 59.37
C GLY A 215 -40.09 -13.33 58.62
N GLY A 216 -39.51 -12.26 59.20
CA GLY A 216 -38.08 -11.98 59.04
C GLY A 216 -37.71 -10.60 58.48
N HIS A 217 -37.23 -9.73 59.37
CA HIS A 217 -36.56 -8.45 59.16
C HIS A 217 -35.33 -8.58 58.21
N ALA A 218 -34.84 -7.57 57.47
CA ALA A 218 -34.15 -6.40 58.03
C ALA A 218 -33.74 -5.36 56.95
N VAL A 219 -34.06 -4.10 57.26
CA VAL A 219 -33.36 -2.81 57.08
C VAL A 219 -32.17 -2.63 56.11
N GLY A 220 -32.21 -1.51 55.39
CA GLY A 220 -31.05 -0.61 55.28
C GLY A 220 -30.85 0.10 53.93
N GLY A 221 -31.11 1.41 53.88
CA GLY A 221 -30.50 2.31 52.89
C GLY A 221 -31.44 3.29 52.20
N VAL A 222 -31.63 4.45 52.82
CA VAL A 222 -32.41 5.60 52.34
C VAL A 222 -31.64 6.45 51.34
N SER A 223 -32.39 6.98 50.35
CA SER A 223 -32.38 8.34 49.79
C SER A 223 -31.05 8.98 49.35
N ASN A 224 -30.99 9.57 48.14
CA ASN A 224 -31.62 10.87 47.91
C ASN A 224 -31.66 11.26 46.42
N LEU A 225 -32.78 11.90 46.05
CA LEU A 225 -33.00 12.62 44.81
C LEU A 225 -32.24 13.94 44.81
N GLN A 226 -31.81 14.42 43.65
CA GLN A 226 -31.68 15.85 43.42
C GLN A 226 -32.08 16.21 41.98
N THR A 227 -33.20 16.91 41.88
CA THR A 227 -33.80 17.57 40.73
C THR A 227 -32.93 18.75 40.27
N GLY A 228 -32.82 18.92 38.95
CA GLY A 228 -32.24 20.09 38.32
C GLY A 228 -33.26 21.23 38.17
N GLU A 229 -32.72 22.43 38.05
CA GLU A 229 -33.36 23.64 37.51
C GLU A 229 -32.82 23.93 36.10
#